data_AF-A0A6G7Y3Z2-F1
#
_entry.id   AF-A0A6G7Y3Z2-F1
#
_cell.length_a   1.000
_cell.length_b   1.000
_cell.length_c   1.000
_cell.angle_alpha   90.00
_cell.angle_beta   90.00
_cell.angle_gamma   90.00
#
_symmetry.space_group_name_H-M   'P 1'
#
loop_
_entity.id
_entity.type
_entity.pdbx_description
1 polymer ?
#
loop_
_entity_poly.entity_id
_entity_poly.type
_entity_poly.pdbx_seq_one_letter_code
_entity_poly.pdbx_strand_id
1 'polypeptide(L)' 'MQGGPSADTLWLRLRHTTEPTTGEHLYQMATSRDGRNWWWGGVWHLPAGQSPQIGLQSMGGTGLTATFEYFRVYADASEG' A
#
# COMPACT_ATOMS: atom_id res chain seq x y z
N MET A 1 -11.63 -7.96 -9.96
CA MET A 1 -10.43 -7.58 -9.19
C MET A 1 -10.09 -8.76 -8.30
N GLN A 2 -9.13 -9.60 -8.69
CA GLN A 2 -8.66 -10.69 -7.84
C GLN A 2 -7.75 -10.04 -6.79
N GLY A 3 -8.19 -10.02 -5.53
CA GLY A 3 -7.29 -9.66 -4.43
C GLY A 3 -6.13 -10.65 -4.38
N GLY A 4 -4.94 -10.19 -4.02
CA GLY A 4 -3.79 -11.05 -3.82
C GLY A 4 -4.04 -12.12 -2.74
N PRO A 5 -3.05 -12.98 -2.44
CA PRO A 5 -3.23 -14.07 -1.49
C PRO A 5 -3.75 -13.59 -0.12
N SER A 6 -4.65 -14.36 0.50
CA SER A 6 -5.07 -14.19 1.90
C SER A 6 -4.28 -15.11 2.83
N ALA A 7 -4.13 -14.72 4.09
CA ALA A 7 -3.50 -15.49 5.16
C ALA A 7 -3.83 -14.86 6.52
N ASP A 8 -3.69 -15.62 7.61
CA ASP A 8 -3.87 -15.12 8.98
C ASP A 8 -2.88 -14.00 9.33
N THR A 9 -1.67 -14.06 8.77
CA THR A 9 -0.69 -12.98 8.78
C THR A 9 -0.35 -12.58 7.35
N LEU A 10 -0.47 -11.28 7.06
CA LEU A 10 -0.27 -10.74 5.73
C LEU A 10 0.56 -9.46 5.81
N TRP A 11 1.45 -9.29 4.85
CA TRP A 11 2.18 -8.05 4.64
C TRP A 11 1.47 -7.23 3.58
N LEU A 12 1.24 -5.96 3.89
CA LEU A 12 0.68 -4.97 2.97
C LEU A 12 1.78 -3.99 2.58
N ARG A 13 1.77 -3.54 1.32
CA ARG A 13 2.68 -2.50 0.82
C ARG A 13 1.94 -1.59 -0.15
N LEU A 14 2.30 -0.31 -0.07
CA LEU A 14 1.97 0.70 -1.07
C LEU A 14 3.29 1.24 -1.64
N ARG A 15 3.38 1.29 -2.97
CA ARG A 15 4.42 2.05 -3.67
C ARG A 15 3.81 3.35 -4.16
N HIS A 16 4.44 4.47 -3.81
CA HIS A 16 4.05 5.80 -4.27
C HIS A 16 5.10 6.32 -5.24
N THR A 17 4.66 6.78 -6.40
CA THR A 17 5.45 7.58 -7.33
C THR A 17 4.60 8.75 -7.82
N THR A 18 5.19 9.72 -8.52
CA THR A 18 4.45 10.77 -9.23
C THR A 18 4.64 10.62 -10.73
N GLU A 19 3.57 10.82 -11.50
CA GLU A 19 3.65 10.87 -12.96
C GLU A 19 4.45 12.12 -13.38
N PRO A 20 5.57 11.98 -14.10
CA PRO A 20 6.48 13.11 -14.36
C PRO A 20 5.85 14.29 -15.12
N THR A 21 4.85 14.02 -15.95
CA THR A 21 4.25 15.07 -16.81
C THR A 21 3.12 15.81 -16.09
N THR A 22 2.28 15.11 -15.34
CA THR A 22 1.05 15.66 -14.75
C THR A 22 1.21 15.96 -13.26
N GLY A 23 2.19 15.35 -12.60
CA GLY A 23 2.35 15.39 -11.15
C GLY A 23 1.31 14.55 -10.39
N GLU A 24 0.49 13.74 -11.09
CA GLU A 24 -0.46 12.85 -10.43
C GLU A 24 0.26 11.87 -9.50
N HIS A 25 -0.35 11.60 -8.33
CA HIS A 25 0.17 10.57 -7.43
C HIS A 25 -0.29 9.20 -7.91
N LEU A 26 0.65 8.28 -8.03
CA LEU A 26 0.42 6.90 -8.42
C LEU A 26 0.66 6.01 -7.20
N TYR A 27 -0.39 5.36 -6.71
CA TYR A 27 -0.30 4.43 -5.58
C TYR A 27 -0.58 3.01 -6.06
N GLN A 28 0.43 2.14 -5.99
CA GLN A 28 0.28 0.72 -6.34
C GLN A 28 0.25 -0.16 -5.09
N MET A 29 -0.77 -1.01 -4.99
CA MET A 29 -0.86 -1.98 -3.90
C MET A 29 -0.01 -3.22 -4.16
N ALA A 30 0.47 -3.84 -3.07
CA ALA A 30 0.94 -5.20 -3.08
C ALA A 30 0.63 -5.93 -1.78
N THR A 31 0.48 -7.25 -1.88
CA THR A 31 0.36 -8.15 -0.73
C THR A 31 1.41 -9.25 -0.77
N SER A 32 1.76 -9.77 0.40
CA SER A 32 2.72 -10.85 0.55
C SER A 32 2.36 -11.73 1.75
N ARG A 33 2.73 -13.02 1.67
CA ARG A 33 2.62 -14.00 2.77
C ARG A 33 3.96 -14.22 3.50
N ASP A 34 5.04 -13.58 3.08
CA ASP A 34 6.38 -13.76 3.67
C ASP A 34 7.18 -12.45 3.80
N GLY A 35 6.60 -11.31 3.39
CA GLY A 35 7.23 -10.00 3.39
C GLY A 35 8.35 -9.82 2.37
N ARG A 36 8.60 -10.82 1.51
CA ARG A 36 9.72 -10.88 0.56
C ARG A 36 9.24 -10.97 -0.89
N ASN A 37 8.29 -11.87 -1.14
CA ASN A 37 7.69 -12.10 -2.45
C ASN A 37 6.35 -11.37 -2.52
N TRP A 38 6.23 -10.45 -3.47
CA TRP A 38 5.10 -9.52 -3.55
C TRP A 38 4.24 -9.80 -4.77
N TRP A 39 2.94 -9.95 -4.54
CA TRP A 39 1.95 -9.85 -5.60
C TRP A 39 1.55 -8.38 -5.75
N TRP A 40 1.81 -7.82 -6.93
CA TRP A 40 1.49 -6.42 -7.25
C TRP A 40 0.14 -6.31 -7.94
N GLY A 41 -0.69 -5.41 -7.44
CA GLY A 41 -2.02 -5.13 -7.96
C GLY A 41 -2.09 -3.87 -8.82
N GLY A 42 -3.32 -3.37 -8.95
CA GLY A 42 -3.63 -2.15 -9.68
C GLY A 42 -3.00 -0.89 -9.06
N VAL A 43 -2.98 0.17 -9.87
CA VAL A 43 -2.51 1.51 -9.52
C VAL A 43 -3.73 2.42 -9.38
N TRP A 44 -3.78 3.20 -8.31
CA TRP A 44 -4.75 4.29 -8.14
C TRP A 44 -4.07 5.61 -8.42
N HIS A 45 -4.77 6.46 -9.18
CA HIS A 45 -4.34 7.81 -9.52
C HIS A 45 -5.05 8.80 -8.61
N LEU A 46 -4.29 9.69 -7.99
CA LEU A 46 -4.83 10.86 -7.28
C LEU A 46 -4.31 12.14 -7.94
N PRO A 47 -5.10 13.23 -7.93
CA PRO A 47 -4.71 14.50 -8.54
C PRO A 47 -3.41 15.05 -7.97
N ALA A 48 -2.65 15.75 -8.80
CA ALA A 48 -1.47 16.51 -8.40
C ALA A 48 -1.79 17.58 -7.34
N GLY A 49 -0.78 17.95 -6.54
CA GLY A 49 -0.89 19.04 -5.55
C GLY A 49 -1.70 18.70 -4.31
N GLN A 50 -2.13 17.44 -4.15
CA GLN A 50 -2.78 16.94 -2.95
C GLN A 50 -1.74 16.49 -1.92
N SER A 51 -2.17 16.35 -0.66
CA SER A 51 -1.36 15.76 0.41
C SER A 51 -2.08 14.53 0.99
N PRO A 52 -2.06 13.38 0.28
CA PRO A 52 -2.75 12.17 0.72
C PRO A 52 -2.17 11.65 2.04
N GLN A 53 -3.04 11.14 2.91
CA GLN A 53 -2.65 10.49 4.14
C GLN A 53 -2.67 8.96 3.97
N ILE A 54 -1.78 8.27 4.68
CA ILE A 54 -1.72 6.82 4.74
C ILE A 54 -2.01 6.40 6.18
N GLY A 55 -2.82 5.35 6.35
CA GLY A 55 -3.18 4.83 7.66
C GLY A 55 -3.47 3.33 7.63
N LEU A 56 -3.47 2.74 8.82
CA LEU A 56 -3.88 1.36 9.04
C LEU A 56 -5.38 1.33 9.34
N GLN A 57 -6.12 0.48 8.63
CA GLN A 57 -7.57 0.38 8.77
C GLN A 57 -7.97 -1.09 8.94
N SER A 58 -8.85 -1.36 9.91
CA SER A 58 -9.54 -2.64 10.07
C SER A 58 -11.03 -2.44 9.84
N MET A 59 -11.61 -3.28 8.99
CA MET A 59 -13.04 -3.33 8.70
C MET A 59 -13.44 -4.79 8.56
N GLY A 60 -14.53 -5.20 9.19
CA GLY A 60 -14.95 -6.61 9.18
C GLY A 60 -16.18 -6.92 10.04
N GLY A 61 -16.59 -6.00 10.92
CA GLY A 61 -17.75 -6.17 11.80
C GLY A 61 -17.37 -6.61 13.21
N THR A 62 -18.39 -6.76 14.07
CA THR A 62 -18.22 -7.07 15.49
C THR A 62 -17.57 -8.44 15.69
N GLY A 63 -16.64 -8.54 16.64
CA GLY A 63 -15.97 -9.80 17.02
C GLY A 63 -14.70 -10.12 16.22
N LEU A 64 -14.35 -9.30 15.23
CA LEU A 64 -13.08 -9.41 14.50
C LEU A 64 -12.07 -8.38 15.03
N THR A 65 -10.84 -8.83 15.28
CA THR A 65 -9.71 -7.97 15.65
C THR A 65 -8.60 -8.13 14.63
N ALA A 66 -8.07 -7.02 14.12
CA ALA A 66 -6.84 -7.01 13.33
C ALA A 66 -5.72 -6.39 14.16
N THR A 67 -4.58 -7.08 14.22
CA THR A 67 -3.38 -6.59 14.88
C THR A 67 -2.37 -6.15 13.83
N PHE A 68 -1.82 -4.97 14.01
CA PHE A 68 -0.75 -4.45 13.16
C PHE A 68 0.54 -4.40 13.97
N GLU A 69 1.49 -5.26 13.66
CA GLU A 69 2.76 -5.33 14.41
C GLU A 69 3.66 -4.12 14.16
N TYR A 70 3.68 -3.62 12.93
CA TYR A 70 4.51 -2.47 12.55
C TYR A 70 3.95 -1.74 11.33
N PHE A 71 4.28 -0.46 11.28
CA PHE A 71 4.14 0.40 10.10
C PHE A 71 5.51 0.98 9.77
N ARG A 72 5.93 0.90 8.52
CA ARG A 72 7.23 1.39 8.06
C ARG A 72 7.04 2.20 6.79
N VAL A 73 7.68 3.37 6.76
CA VAL A 73 7.79 4.23 5.59
C VAL A 73 9.23 4.16 5.12
N TYR A 74 9.42 3.90 3.84
CA TYR A 74 10.73 3.90 3.19
C TYR A 74 10.75 5.07 2.22
N ALA A 75 11.76 5.94 2.32
CA ALA A 75 12.07 6.86 1.25
C ALA A 75 12.78 6.09 0.15
N ASP A 76 12.50 6.40 -1.11
CA ASP A 76 13.32 5.87 -2.20
C ASP A 76 14.72 6.51 -2.10
N ALA A 77 15.77 5.72 -2.25
CA ALA A 77 17.15 6.19 -2.07
C ALA A 77 17.67 6.99 -3.28
N SER A 78 16.83 7.21 -4.31
CA SER A 78 17.19 7.86 -5.56
C SER A 78 17.00 9.39 -5.53
N GLU A 79 17.39 10.04 -4.43
CA GLU A 79 17.71 11.47 -4.45
C GLU A 79 19.22 11.62 -4.22
N GLY A 80 19.95 11.73 -5.32
CA GLY A 80 21.36 12.06 -5.44
C GLY A 80 21.66 12.53 -6.86
#